data_AF-A0A810NAR2-F1
#
_entry.id   AF-A0A810NAR2-F1
#
_cell.length_a   1.000
_cell.length_b   1.000
_cell.length_c   1.000
_cell.angle_alpha   90.00
_cell.angle_beta   90.00
_cell.angle_gamma   90.00
#
_symmetry.space_group_name_H-M   'P 1'
#
loop_
_entity.id
_entity.type
_entity.pdbx_description
1 polymer ?
#
loop_
_entity_poly.entity_id
_entity_poly.type
_entity_poly.pdbx_seq_one_letter_code
_entity_poly.pdbx_strand_id
1 'polypeptide(L)' 'MALRMDPARRRRLQELARIHDRWQAEHGIDDAEFTPDGADSARRRTPSPEAERELMARSRAVMGLDPETGHYRD' A
#
# COMPACT_ATOMS: atom_id res chain seq x y z
N MET A 1 0.89 -17.94 19.73
CA MET A 1 0.18 -18.76 18.72
C MET A 1 0.40 -18.06 17.38
N ALA A 2 1.32 -18.55 16.53
CA ALA A 2 1.62 -17.88 15.27
C ALA A 2 0.42 -18.03 14.34
N LEU A 3 -0.27 -16.92 14.05
CA LEU A 3 -1.29 -16.84 13.01
C LEU A 3 -0.63 -17.31 11.70
N ARG A 4 -0.89 -18.56 11.30
CA ARG A 4 -0.48 -19.07 10.00
C ARG A 4 -1.27 -18.28 8.96
N MET A 5 -0.64 -17.22 8.47
CA MET A 5 -1.22 -16.36 7.47
C MET A 5 -1.47 -17.20 6.21
N ASP A 6 -2.68 -17.14 5.69
CA ASP A 6 -3.05 -17.88 4.48
C ASP A 6 -2.08 -17.54 3.33
N PRO A 7 -1.58 -18.54 2.55
CA PRO A 7 -0.64 -18.30 1.48
C PRO A 7 -1.14 -17.34 0.41
N ALA A 8 -2.44 -17.36 0.09
CA ALA A 8 -3.05 -16.44 -0.86
C ALA A 8 -3.06 -15.02 -0.29
N ARG A 9 -3.43 -14.88 0.99
CA ARG A 9 -3.34 -13.59 1.69
C ARG A 9 -1.91 -13.05 1.73
N ARG A 10 -0.91 -13.91 1.94
CA ARG A 10 0.51 -13.51 1.88
C ARG A 10 0.92 -13.02 0.50
N ARG A 11 0.46 -13.67 -0.56
CA ARG A 11 0.74 -13.25 -1.93
C ARG A 11 0.11 -11.90 -2.25
N ARG A 12 -1.15 -11.68 -1.84
CA ARG A 12 -1.84 -10.39 -2.00
C ARG A 12 -1.11 -9.26 -1.27
N LEU A 13 -0.65 -9.49 -0.03
CA LEU A 13 0.12 -8.50 0.74
C LEU A 13 1.48 -8.18 0.11
N GLN A 14 2.17 -9.17 -0.45
CA GLN A 14 3.41 -8.92 -1.21
C GLN A 14 3.16 -8.10 -2.47
N GLU A 15 2.02 -8.32 -3.13
CA GLU A 15 1.62 -7.54 -4.31
C GLU A 15 1.25 -6.10 -3.95
N LEU A 16 0.54 -5.89 -2.84
CA LEU A 16 0.29 -4.56 -2.27
C LEU A 16 1.58 -3.80 -1.97
N ALA A 17 2.55 -4.44 -1.32
CA ALA A 17 3.83 -3.81 -1.02
C ALA A 17 4.53 -3.33 -2.30
N ARG A 18 4.48 -4.12 -3.38
CA ARG A 18 5.05 -3.74 -4.69
C ARG A 18 4.30 -2.59 -5.35
N ILE A 19 2.97 -2.58 -5.27
CA ILE A 19 2.15 -1.48 -5.81
C ILE A 19 2.43 -0.19 -5.06
N HIS A 20 2.56 -0.28 -3.73
CA HIS A 20 2.89 0.85 -2.88
C HIS A 20 4.26 1.43 -3.22
N ASP A 21 5.31 0.59 -3.26
CA ASP A 21 6.68 1.00 -3.59
C ASP A 21 6.75 1.69 -4.96
N ARG A 22 6.08 1.10 -5.97
CA ARG A 22 5.98 1.70 -7.30
C ARG A 22 5.24 3.05 -7.28
N TRP A 23 4.11 3.14 -6.58
CA TRP A 23 3.34 4.37 -6.48
C TRP A 23 4.15 5.47 -5.77
N GLN A 24 4.91 5.12 -4.74
CA GLN A 24 5.81 6.06 -4.07
C GLN A 24 6.89 6.58 -5.00
N ALA A 25 7.51 5.72 -5.80
CA ALA A 25 8.47 6.12 -6.83
C ALA A 25 7.82 7.01 -7.91
N GLU A 26 6.61 6.67 -8.37
CA GLU A 26 5.85 7.43 -9.39
C GLU A 26 5.49 8.85 -8.89
N HIS A 27 5.17 9.02 -7.60
CA HIS A 27 4.79 10.30 -7.02
C HIS A 27 5.93 11.02 -6.27
N GLY A 28 7.10 10.40 -6.17
CA GLY A 28 8.25 10.93 -5.44
C GLY A 28 7.97 11.12 -3.95
N ILE A 29 7.32 10.13 -3.32
CA ILE A 29 6.95 10.12 -1.90
C ILE A 29 8.06 9.40 -1.13
N ASP A 30 8.69 10.10 -0.19
CA ASP A 30 9.62 9.51 0.77
C ASP A 30 8.83 8.95 1.96
N ASP A 31 8.80 7.62 2.09
CA ASP A 31 8.14 6.92 3.20
C ASP A 31 8.97 7.06 4.49
N ALA A 32 8.32 7.55 5.56
CA ALA A 32 8.91 7.76 6.86
C ALA A 32 9.28 6.46 7.60
N GLU A 33 8.65 5.31 7.26
CA GLU A 33 8.92 4.02 7.91
C GLU A 33 10.17 3.32 7.35
N PHE A 34 10.67 3.74 6.18
CA PHE A 34 11.86 3.18 5.53
C PHE A 34 12.98 4.22 5.31
N THR A 35 12.82 5.44 5.82
CA THR A 35 13.92 6.40 5.85
C THR A 35 14.73 6.21 7.13
N PRO A 36 16.07 6.06 7.05
CA PRO A 36 16.91 5.91 8.24
C PRO A 36 16.77 7.13 9.16
N ASP A 37 16.88 6.90 10.46
CA ASP A 37 16.81 7.94 11.49
C ASP A 37 17.79 9.09 11.15
N GLY A 38 17.25 10.29 10.93
CA GLY A 38 17.99 11.45 10.42
C GLY A 38 17.61 11.94 9.02
N ALA A 39 16.74 11.22 8.28
CA ALA A 39 16.17 11.73 7.05
C ALA A 39 15.27 12.95 7.32
N ASP A 40 15.50 14.02 6.55
CA ASP A 40 14.90 15.32 6.74
C ASP A 40 13.37 15.24 6.60
N SER A 41 12.69 15.21 7.74
CA SER A 41 11.24 15.03 7.83
C SER A 41 10.46 16.13 7.11
N ALA A 42 11.10 17.29 6.90
CA ALA A 42 10.56 18.45 6.20
C ALA A 42 10.64 18.35 4.67
N ARG A 43 11.44 17.42 4.12
CA ARG A 43 11.52 17.15 2.66
C ARG A 43 10.53 16.09 2.19
N ARG A 44 9.75 15.52 3.11
CA ARG A 44 8.70 14.55 2.81
C ARG A 44 7.66 15.17 1.89
N ARG A 45 7.47 14.58 0.71
CA ARG A 45 6.38 14.96 -0.18
C ARG A 45 5.17 14.09 0.16
N THR A 46 4.19 14.68 0.82
CA THR A 46 2.88 14.05 1.03
C THR A 46 2.21 13.83 -0.34
N PRO A 47 1.54 12.68 -0.55
CA PRO A 47 0.75 12.47 -1.76
C PRO A 47 -0.34 13.54 -1.91
N SER A 48 -0.73 13.82 -3.15
CA SER A 48 -1.96 14.57 -3.40
C SER A 48 -3.18 13.71 -3.08
N PRO A 49 -4.35 14.32 -2.76
CA PRO A 49 -5.59 13.57 -2.55
C PRO A 49 -6.03 12.72 -3.75
N GLU A 50 -5.57 13.05 -4.96
CA GLU A 50 -5.80 12.23 -6.16
C GLU A 50 -4.88 11.01 -6.18
N ALA A 51 -3.60 11.17 -5.85
CA ALA A 51 -2.65 10.07 -5.73
C ALA A 51 -3.07 9.08 -4.63
N GLU A 52 -3.57 9.57 -3.50
CA GLU A 52 -4.12 8.71 -2.44
C GLU A 52 -5.34 7.90 -2.92
N ARG A 53 -6.27 8.54 -3.65
CA ARG A 53 -7.43 7.86 -4.22
C ARG A 53 -7.05 6.78 -5.21
N GLU A 54 -6.04 7.03 -6.04
CA GLU A 54 -5.49 6.07 -6.98
C GLU A 54 -4.87 4.85 -6.27
N LEU A 55 -4.04 5.08 -5.25
CA LEU A 55 -3.44 4.01 -4.46
C LEU A 55 -4.52 3.15 -3.78
N MET A 56 -5.55 3.78 -3.21
CA MET A 56 -6.67 3.09 -2.58
C MET A 56 -7.45 2.23 -3.58
N ALA A 57 -7.69 2.73 -4.78
CA ALA A 57 -8.37 1.97 -5.85
C ALA A 57 -7.55 0.74 -6.26
N ARG A 58 -6.25 0.92 -6.53
CA ARG A 58 -5.31 -0.18 -6.87
C ARG A 58 -5.24 -1.22 -5.74
N SER A 59 -5.16 -0.77 -4.49
CA SER A 59 -5.07 -1.63 -3.30
C SER A 59 -6.32 -2.48 -3.08
N ARG A 60 -7.51 -1.88 -3.27
CA ARG A 60 -8.79 -2.58 -3.16
C ARG A 60 -8.95 -3.66 -4.22
N ALA A 61 -8.51 -3.39 -5.45
CA ALA A 61 -8.53 -4.38 -6.52
C ALA A 61 -7.66 -5.61 -6.19
N VAL A 62 -6.45 -5.41 -5.65
CA VAL A 62 -5.54 -6.52 -5.27
C VAL A 62 -6.05 -7.32 -4.08
N MET A 63 -6.63 -6.64 -3.09
CA MET A 63 -7.28 -7.33 -1.97
C MET A 63 -8.57 -8.05 -2.37
N GLY A 64 -9.02 -7.88 -3.61
CA GLY A 64 -10.26 -8.47 -4.10
C GLY A 64 -11.47 -7.95 -3.33
N LEU A 65 -11.50 -6.65 -3.03
CA LEU A 65 -12.68 -6.01 -2.47
C LEU A 65 -13.82 -6.16 -3.47
N ASP A 66 -14.82 -6.91 -3.07
CA ASP A 66 -16.04 -7.04 -3.83
C ASP A 66 -16.82 -5.71 -3.77
N PRO A 67 -17.07 -5.05 -4.91
CA PRO A 67 -17.68 -3.71 -4.92
C PRO A 67 -19.16 -3.73 -4.52
N GLU A 68 -19.83 -4.88 -4.60
CA GLU A 68 -21.25 -5.04 -4.28
C GLU A 68 -21.46 -5.27 -2.78
N THR A 69 -20.54 -6.00 -2.14
CA THR A 69 -20.65 -6.41 -0.74
C THR A 69 -19.69 -5.68 0.20
N GLY A 70 -18.67 -4.99 -0.33
CA GLY A 70 -17.65 -4.31 0.47
C GLY A 70 -16.77 -5.27 1.27
N HIS A 71 -16.78 -6.57 0.96
CA HIS A 71 -15.99 -7.59 1.62
C HIS A 71 -14.77 -7.97 0.78
N TYR A 72 -13.66 -8.25 1.46
CA TYR A 72 -12.46 -8.78 0.81
C TYR A 72 -12.64 -10.28 0.56
N ARG A 73 -12.29 -10.74 -0.66
CA ARG A 73 -12.23 -12.18 -0.94
C ARG A 73 -11.24 -12.87 0.00
N ASP A 74 -11.69 -13.97 0.62
CA ASP A 74 -10.85 -14.86 1.42
C ASP A 74 -9.71 -15.46 0.59
#